data_AF-A0A1L7XK49-F1
#
_entry.id   AF-A0A1L7XK49-F1
#
_cell.length_a   1.000
_cell.length_b   1.000
_cell.length_c   1.000
_cell.angle_alpha   90.00
_cell.angle_beta   90.00
_cell.angle_gamma   90.00
#
_symmetry.space_group_name_H-M   'P 1'
#
loop_
_entity.id
_entity.type
_entity.pdbx_description
1 polymer ?
#
loop_
_entity_poly.entity_id
_entity_poly.type
_entity_poly.pdbx_seq_one_letter_code
_entity_poly.pdbx_strand_id
1 'polypeptide(L)'
;MLHVPMLWNPFQLGVKDDDLFQYFQRVAVQSLTIFAHNASDLGKFLIRMALGSDTASTMAVQQSILAFSSIHRYNVHSRAVELKISALKALATASASHIGTKEAIQHIAAGMLLLSFEIHQASCTSGQWTSYLNGVKDVIKVACLDDAAQQDSDLAILLDWVYYHDVVARFAEPHWHKGAAEGTPMPRIRAEASHTAPPALLTIQLLSELCDAVSARPTPANMNDHKSYLKILDWKIRNIPMEAIMDNSMHALFTIEVFQLAMLVYLNGVSGNMLNQVNKTQQHIDKAFSIFSRMSSCYRQFPIFVLGCEARRDDQRATVLDLMARTESSSSSRSFRHVRVLLQAVWAQDDLIEGGINYRDRLDNVISRCGNLPTLV
;
A
#
# COMPACT_ATOMS: atom_id res chain seq x y z
N MET A 1 16.67 -10.94 12.52
CA MET A 1 15.77 -9.98 11.82
C MET A 1 15.64 -10.42 10.39
N LEU A 2 14.45 -10.27 9.79
CA LEU A 2 14.31 -10.45 8.35
C LEU A 2 14.93 -9.21 7.67
N HIS A 3 16.01 -9.43 6.92
CA HIS A 3 16.72 -8.35 6.23
C HIS A 3 16.62 -8.58 4.72
N VAL A 4 16.14 -7.56 4.00
CA VAL A 4 16.16 -7.50 2.54
C VAL A 4 17.33 -6.59 2.14
N PRO A 5 18.44 -7.14 1.60
CA PRO A 5 19.58 -6.35 1.14
C PRO A 5 19.16 -5.30 0.11
N MET A 6 19.61 -4.07 0.28
CA MET A 6 19.45 -3.01 -0.71
C MET A 6 20.29 -3.32 -1.96
N LEU A 7 19.74 -3.12 -3.16
CA LEU A 7 20.48 -3.27 -4.42
C LEU A 7 21.13 -1.93 -4.77
N TRP A 8 22.35 -1.73 -4.25
CA TRP A 8 23.15 -0.55 -4.57
C TRP A 8 23.74 -0.66 -5.99
N ASN A 9 23.55 0.40 -6.77
CA ASN A 9 24.14 0.57 -8.08
C ASN A 9 25.39 1.49 -7.96
N PRO A 10 26.60 0.96 -8.17
CA PRO A 10 27.84 1.70 -7.95
C PRO A 10 28.22 2.67 -9.08
N PHE A 11 27.50 2.67 -10.21
CA PHE A 11 27.87 3.49 -11.36
C PHE A 11 27.51 4.97 -11.16
N GLN A 12 28.45 5.86 -11.48
CA GLN A 12 28.18 7.30 -11.59
C GLN A 12 27.45 7.57 -12.91
N LEU A 13 26.13 7.70 -12.83
CA LEU A 13 25.29 7.96 -14.00
C LEU A 13 25.12 9.47 -14.20
N GLY A 14 25.59 9.99 -15.34
CA GLY A 14 25.36 11.37 -15.79
C GLY A 14 23.94 11.54 -16.34
N VAL A 15 22.92 11.33 -15.49
CA VAL A 15 21.52 11.36 -15.92
C VAL A 15 21.02 12.80 -16.01
N LYS A 16 20.47 13.17 -17.17
CA LYS A 16 19.83 14.47 -17.37
C LYS A 16 18.44 14.49 -16.75
N ASP A 17 18.10 15.57 -16.06
CA ASP A 17 16.79 15.72 -15.41
C ASP A 17 15.63 15.63 -16.43
N ASP A 18 15.81 16.14 -17.65
CA ASP A 18 14.81 16.03 -18.73
C ASP A 18 14.51 14.57 -19.12
N ASP A 19 15.53 13.69 -19.14
CA ASP A 19 15.37 12.27 -19.44
C ASP A 19 14.60 11.55 -18.33
N LEU A 20 14.89 11.87 -17.06
CA LEU A 20 14.14 11.35 -15.92
C LEU A 20 12.69 11.82 -15.93
N PHE A 21 12.45 13.09 -16.26
CA PHE A 21 11.10 13.64 -16.32
C PHE A 21 10.28 13.00 -17.45
N GLN A 22 10.88 12.82 -18.64
CA GLN A 22 10.22 12.09 -19.74
C GLN A 22 9.99 10.61 -19.39
N TYR A 23 10.94 9.99 -18.69
CA TYR A 23 10.80 8.62 -18.21
C TYR A 23 9.66 8.48 -17.18
N PHE A 24 9.47 9.48 -16.30
CA PHE A 24 8.33 9.52 -15.39
C PHE A 24 7.02 9.45 -16.17
N GLN A 25 6.85 10.35 -17.14
CA GLN A 25 5.63 10.48 -17.94
C GLN A 25 5.26 9.20 -18.67
N ARG A 26 6.25 8.45 -19.15
CA ARG A 26 6.05 7.28 -20.01
C ARG A 26 6.00 5.96 -19.25
N VAL A 27 6.78 5.83 -18.18
CA VAL A 27 7.05 4.53 -17.54
C VAL A 27 6.85 4.58 -16.04
N ALA A 28 7.61 5.41 -15.32
CA ALA A 28 7.66 5.32 -13.85
C ALA A 28 6.30 5.64 -13.20
N VAL A 29 5.49 6.53 -13.80
CA VAL A 29 4.14 6.85 -13.30
C VAL A 29 3.27 5.61 -13.12
N GLN A 30 3.39 4.61 -14.00
CA GLN A 30 2.58 3.38 -13.94
C GLN A 30 2.92 2.49 -12.74
N SER A 31 4.04 2.76 -12.07
CA SER A 31 4.47 2.04 -10.86
C SER A 31 3.94 2.67 -9.57
N LEU A 32 3.26 3.82 -9.63
CA LEU A 32 2.59 4.42 -8.47
C LEU A 32 1.41 3.54 -8.05
N THR A 33 1.42 3.11 -6.78
CA THR A 33 0.43 2.19 -6.23
C THR A 33 -0.85 2.92 -5.85
N ILE A 34 -1.78 3.04 -6.80
CA ILE A 34 -3.10 3.66 -6.59
C ILE A 34 -4.21 2.62 -6.82
N PHE A 35 -5.13 2.44 -5.88
CA PHE A 35 -6.11 1.35 -5.98
C PHE A 35 -7.26 1.62 -6.96
N ALA A 36 -7.81 2.82 -6.88
CA ALA A 36 -9.09 3.17 -7.47
C ALA A 36 -9.02 3.88 -8.83
N HIS A 37 -7.84 4.38 -9.18
CA HIS A 37 -7.67 5.31 -10.30
C HIS A 37 -6.61 4.83 -11.28
N ASN A 38 -6.62 5.39 -12.48
CA ASN A 38 -5.52 5.23 -13.42
C ASN A 38 -4.33 6.07 -12.94
N ALA A 39 -3.16 5.45 -12.80
CA ALA A 39 -1.93 6.13 -12.41
C ALA A 39 -1.57 7.29 -13.36
N SER A 40 -2.01 7.23 -14.62
CA SER A 40 -1.80 8.28 -15.62
C SER A 40 -2.49 9.59 -15.27
N ASP A 41 -3.67 9.56 -14.65
CA ASP A 41 -4.42 10.78 -14.31
C ASP A 41 -3.78 11.48 -13.10
N LEU A 42 -3.41 10.71 -12.08
CA LEU A 42 -2.54 11.19 -11.01
C LEU A 42 -1.23 11.77 -11.58
N GLY A 43 -0.61 11.07 -12.52
CA GLY A 43 0.60 11.53 -13.21
C GLY A 43 0.46 12.90 -13.85
N LYS A 44 -0.60 13.13 -14.63
CA LYS A 44 -0.88 14.44 -15.25
C LYS A 44 -1.00 15.54 -14.19
N PHE A 45 -1.65 15.26 -13.06
CA PHE A 45 -1.75 16.22 -11.97
C PHE A 45 -0.39 16.53 -11.31
N LEU A 46 0.40 15.50 -11.01
CA LEU A 46 1.77 15.65 -10.49
C LEU A 46 2.66 16.47 -11.43
N ILE A 47 2.58 16.22 -12.73
CA ILE A 47 3.33 16.97 -13.76
C ILE A 47 2.92 18.44 -13.79
N ARG A 48 1.62 18.75 -13.78
CA ARG A 48 1.15 20.14 -13.74
C ARG A 48 1.63 20.87 -12.49
N MET A 49 1.66 20.20 -11.34
CA MET A 49 2.21 20.77 -10.11
C MET A 49 3.71 21.03 -10.21
N ALA A 50 4.48 20.11 -10.81
CA ALA A 50 5.93 20.23 -10.97
C ALA A 50 6.36 21.29 -11.99
N LEU A 51 5.52 21.57 -13.00
CA LEU A 51 5.72 22.59 -14.02
C LEU A 51 5.05 23.92 -13.67
N GLY A 52 4.62 24.08 -12.41
CA GLY A 52 3.94 25.28 -11.93
C GLY A 52 4.87 26.49 -11.77
N SER A 53 4.47 27.40 -10.88
CA SER A 53 5.23 28.59 -10.50
C SER A 53 6.57 28.23 -9.84
N ASP A 54 7.58 29.08 -9.99
CA ASP A 54 8.89 28.93 -9.34
C ASP A 54 8.80 29.19 -7.82
N THR A 55 8.33 28.18 -7.10
CA THR A 55 8.19 28.17 -5.63
C THR A 55 8.90 26.96 -5.05
N ALA A 56 9.30 27.05 -3.77
CA ALA A 56 9.93 25.94 -3.07
C ALA A 56 9.06 24.67 -3.06
N SER A 57 7.73 24.80 -2.93
CA SER A 57 6.79 23.67 -3.00
C SER A 57 6.73 23.02 -4.38
N THR A 58 6.77 23.82 -5.47
CA THR A 58 6.85 23.29 -6.85
C THR A 58 8.17 22.56 -7.08
N MET A 59 9.28 23.14 -6.62
CA MET A 59 10.60 22.51 -6.69
C MET A 59 10.64 21.20 -5.92
N ALA A 60 10.00 21.12 -4.76
CA ALA A 60 9.87 19.87 -4.01
C ALA A 60 9.19 18.77 -4.83
N VAL A 61 8.07 19.06 -5.49
CA VAL A 61 7.37 18.09 -6.36
C VAL A 61 8.27 17.65 -7.52
N GLN A 62 8.91 18.62 -8.19
CA GLN A 62 9.80 18.33 -9.33
C GLN A 62 10.96 17.42 -8.93
N GLN A 63 11.66 17.75 -7.84
CA GLN A 63 12.79 16.95 -7.35
C GLN A 63 12.33 15.56 -6.88
N SER A 64 11.15 15.44 -6.28
CA SER A 64 10.57 14.14 -5.92
C SER A 64 10.22 13.28 -7.14
N ILE A 65 9.69 13.87 -8.23
CA ILE A 65 9.46 13.16 -9.51
C ILE A 65 10.77 12.61 -10.07
N LEU A 66 11.82 13.46 -10.10
CA LEU A 66 13.13 13.07 -10.60
C LEU A 66 13.75 11.96 -9.72
N ALA A 67 13.69 12.11 -8.40
CA ALA A 67 14.17 11.12 -7.44
C ALA A 67 13.50 9.75 -7.67
N PHE A 68 12.17 9.75 -7.72
CA PHE A 68 11.38 8.52 -7.94
C PHE A 68 11.69 7.87 -9.29
N SER A 69 11.81 8.67 -10.35
CA SER A 69 12.16 8.19 -11.69
C SER A 69 13.56 7.59 -11.73
N SER A 70 14.50 8.21 -11.02
CA SER A 70 15.89 7.77 -10.93
C SER A 70 15.98 6.41 -10.24
N ILE A 71 15.34 6.25 -9.07
CA ILE A 71 15.36 4.97 -8.34
C ILE A 71 14.60 3.88 -9.09
N HIS A 72 13.51 4.22 -9.77
CA HIS A 72 12.73 3.28 -10.59
C HIS A 72 13.54 2.76 -11.79
N ARG A 73 14.34 3.61 -12.42
CA ARG A 73 15.12 3.24 -13.61
C ARG A 73 16.44 2.55 -13.29
N TYR A 74 17.12 2.98 -12.24
CA TYR A 74 18.53 2.66 -12.01
C TYR A 74 18.81 2.02 -10.64
N ASN A 75 17.78 1.70 -9.86
CA ASN A 75 17.89 1.26 -8.46
C ASN A 75 18.57 2.33 -7.57
N VAL A 76 19.12 1.95 -6.39
CA VAL A 76 19.66 2.96 -5.46
C VAL A 76 21.04 3.37 -5.94
N HIS A 77 21.23 4.66 -6.21
CA HIS A 77 22.53 5.25 -6.55
C HIS A 77 22.61 6.69 -6.00
N SER A 78 23.80 7.29 -6.05
CA SER A 78 24.07 8.63 -5.49
C SER A 78 23.08 9.71 -5.97
N ARG A 79 22.90 9.84 -7.28
CA ARG A 79 22.02 10.86 -7.88
C ARG A 79 20.56 10.72 -7.44
N ALA A 80 20.03 9.51 -7.29
CA ALA A 80 18.67 9.31 -6.75
C ALA A 80 18.54 9.83 -5.31
N VAL A 81 19.56 9.61 -4.48
CA VAL A 81 19.62 10.10 -3.09
C VAL A 81 19.80 11.62 -3.04
N GLU A 82 20.62 12.20 -3.91
CA GLU A 82 20.81 13.66 -4.02
C GLU A 82 19.51 14.37 -4.39
N LEU A 83 18.77 13.85 -5.38
CA LEU A 83 17.46 14.37 -5.78
C LEU A 83 16.45 14.30 -4.61
N LYS A 84 16.44 13.18 -3.88
CA LYS A 84 15.64 13.04 -2.65
C LYS A 84 16.01 14.10 -1.60
N ILE A 85 17.31 14.31 -1.34
CA ILE A 85 17.79 15.34 -0.41
C ILE A 85 17.38 16.74 -0.89
N SER A 86 17.45 17.01 -2.19
CA SER A 86 17.03 18.28 -2.77
C SER A 86 15.53 18.54 -2.57
N ALA A 87 14.69 17.51 -2.77
CA ALA A 87 13.26 17.59 -2.50
C ALA A 87 12.98 17.90 -1.02
N LEU A 88 13.69 17.25 -0.09
CA LEU A 88 13.54 17.51 1.35
C LEU A 88 13.96 18.93 1.74
N LYS A 89 15.05 19.44 1.16
CA LYS A 89 15.48 20.83 1.37
C LYS A 89 14.42 21.81 0.85
N ALA A 90 13.86 21.56 -0.33
CA ALA A 90 12.80 22.39 -0.89
C ALA A 90 11.53 22.37 -0.02
N LEU A 91 11.12 21.21 0.50
CA LEU A 91 10.02 21.11 1.48
C LEU A 91 10.30 21.88 2.76
N ALA A 92 11.53 21.81 3.28
CA ALA A 92 11.93 22.54 4.48
C ALA A 92 11.87 24.06 4.24
N THR A 93 12.37 24.54 3.09
CA THR A 93 12.28 25.94 2.70
C THR A 93 10.84 26.40 2.54
N ALA A 94 9.99 25.61 1.87
CA ALA A 94 8.57 25.94 1.69
C ALA A 94 7.81 26.03 3.03
N SER A 95 8.17 25.17 3.97
CA SER A 95 7.58 25.13 5.32
C SER A 95 8.00 26.30 6.22
N ALA A 96 8.99 27.10 5.82
CA ALA A 96 9.41 28.29 6.57
C ALA A 96 8.46 29.48 6.37
N SER A 97 7.59 29.43 5.36
CA SER A 97 6.58 30.44 5.05
C SER A 97 5.16 29.91 5.28
N HIS A 98 4.17 30.81 5.29
CA HIS A 98 2.77 30.41 5.32
C HIS A 98 2.44 29.54 4.10
N ILE A 99 1.94 28.33 4.35
CA ILE A 99 1.53 27.37 3.33
C ILE A 99 0.04 27.57 3.05
N GLY A 100 -0.30 28.04 1.85
CA GLY A 100 -1.67 28.09 1.37
C GLY A 100 -2.16 26.73 0.89
N THR A 101 -3.44 26.65 0.48
CA THR A 101 -4.04 25.39 -0.02
C THR A 101 -3.25 24.79 -1.18
N LYS A 102 -2.80 25.62 -2.13
CA LYS A 102 -2.01 25.16 -3.29
C LYS A 102 -0.69 24.53 -2.85
N GLU A 103 0.05 25.20 -1.97
CA GLU A 103 1.32 24.72 -1.44
C GLU A 103 1.11 23.44 -0.62
N ALA A 104 0.03 23.34 0.16
CA ALA A 104 -0.32 22.13 0.91
C ALA A 104 -0.54 20.92 -0.02
N ILE A 105 -1.26 21.10 -1.13
CA ILE A 105 -1.46 20.06 -2.14
C ILE A 105 -0.11 19.62 -2.76
N GLN A 106 0.78 20.58 -3.05
CA GLN A 106 2.12 20.28 -3.55
C GLN A 106 2.98 19.54 -2.50
N HIS A 107 2.84 19.87 -1.21
CA HIS A 107 3.51 19.15 -0.12
C HIS A 107 3.02 17.70 -0.01
N ILE A 108 1.72 17.46 -0.14
CA ILE A 108 1.12 16.13 -0.16
C ILE A 108 1.69 15.31 -1.33
N ALA A 109 1.70 15.89 -2.54
CA ALA A 109 2.24 15.26 -3.73
C ALA A 109 3.74 14.90 -3.60
N ALA A 110 4.55 15.85 -3.14
CA ALA A 110 5.98 15.62 -2.91
C ALA A 110 6.22 14.54 -1.84
N GLY A 111 5.44 14.55 -0.74
CA GLY A 111 5.50 13.56 0.32
C GLY A 111 5.15 12.15 -0.14
N MET A 112 4.09 12.00 -0.95
CA MET A 112 3.70 10.71 -1.51
C MET A 112 4.68 10.17 -2.55
N LEU A 113 5.33 11.02 -3.34
CA LEU A 113 6.42 10.62 -4.23
C LEU A 113 7.67 10.17 -3.45
N LEU A 114 8.01 10.85 -2.35
CA LEU A 114 9.09 10.43 -1.45
C LEU A 114 8.77 9.13 -0.71
N LEU A 115 7.51 8.93 -0.32
CA LEU A 115 7.02 7.64 0.16
C LEU A 115 7.22 6.58 -0.91
N SER A 116 6.82 6.86 -2.15
CA SER A 116 6.95 5.94 -3.30
C SER A 116 8.40 5.56 -3.58
N PHE A 117 9.32 6.52 -3.44
CA PHE A 117 10.75 6.30 -3.51
C PHE A 117 11.21 5.26 -2.47
N GLU A 118 10.82 5.40 -1.20
CA GLU A 118 11.23 4.48 -0.14
C GLU A 118 10.65 3.07 -0.34
N ILE A 119 9.39 2.96 -0.78
CA ILE A 119 8.74 1.66 -0.94
C ILE A 119 9.17 0.92 -2.20
N HIS A 120 9.69 1.63 -3.22
CA HIS A 120 10.05 1.02 -4.51
C HIS A 120 11.14 -0.03 -4.35
N GLN A 121 12.14 0.27 -3.52
CA GLN A 121 13.12 -0.70 -3.04
C GLN A 121 12.96 -0.91 -1.55
N ALA A 122 11.79 -1.40 -1.14
CA ALA A 122 11.50 -1.82 0.22
C ALA A 122 12.67 -2.66 0.77
N SER A 123 13.55 -1.98 1.48
CA SER A 123 14.76 -2.52 2.09
C SER A 123 14.56 -2.38 3.59
N CYS A 124 15.09 -3.34 4.34
CA CYS A 124 14.94 -3.32 5.79
C CYS A 124 15.81 -2.26 6.47
N THR A 125 16.39 -1.32 5.71
CA THR A 125 17.39 -0.35 6.18
C THR A 125 16.86 1.07 6.33
N SER A 126 15.80 1.49 5.62
CA SER A 126 15.18 2.81 5.82
C SER A 126 13.66 2.69 6.00
N GLY A 127 13.18 2.84 7.23
CA GLY A 127 11.76 2.86 7.59
C GLY A 127 11.07 4.20 7.37
N GLN A 128 11.66 5.10 6.56
CA GLN A 128 11.24 6.50 6.46
C GLN A 128 9.90 6.70 5.74
N TRP A 129 9.40 5.66 5.06
CA TRP A 129 8.12 5.73 4.36
C TRP A 129 6.95 6.05 5.29
N THR A 130 6.96 5.58 6.54
CA THR A 130 5.92 5.88 7.53
C THR A 130 5.98 7.34 7.97
N SER A 131 7.19 7.91 8.08
CA SER A 131 7.40 9.33 8.37
C SER A 131 6.84 10.22 7.26
N TYR A 132 7.04 9.86 5.99
CA TYR A 132 6.43 10.59 4.86
C TYR A 132 4.91 10.49 4.88
N LEU A 133 4.37 9.30 5.13
CA LEU A 133 2.92 9.11 5.22
C LEU A 133 2.32 9.98 6.34
N ASN A 134 2.92 9.97 7.52
CA ASN A 134 2.49 10.79 8.65
C ASN A 134 2.57 12.29 8.36
N GLY A 135 3.68 12.75 7.79
CA GLY A 135 3.83 14.17 7.42
C GLY A 135 2.74 14.62 6.44
N VAL A 136 2.41 13.78 5.44
CA VAL A 136 1.30 14.04 4.50
C VAL A 136 -0.04 14.14 5.24
N LYS A 137 -0.29 13.23 6.20
CA LYS A 137 -1.52 13.22 7.00
C LYS A 137 -1.67 14.47 7.86
N ASP A 138 -0.57 14.94 8.45
CA ASP A 138 -0.56 16.18 9.22
C ASP A 138 -0.85 17.40 8.32
N VAL A 139 -0.29 17.45 7.11
CA VAL A 139 -0.57 18.52 6.14
C VAL A 139 -2.05 18.53 5.74
N ILE A 140 -2.64 17.37 5.44
CA ILE A 140 -4.07 17.25 5.10
C ILE A 140 -4.94 17.78 6.22
N LYS A 141 -4.63 17.39 7.47
CA LYS A 141 -5.38 17.81 8.65
C LYS A 141 -5.29 19.31 8.90
N VAL A 142 -4.11 19.91 8.72
CA VAL A 142 -3.90 21.35 8.94
C VAL A 142 -4.52 22.19 7.83
N ALA A 143 -4.51 21.70 6.59
CA ALA A 143 -5.01 22.43 5.43
C ALA A 143 -6.53 22.29 5.20
N CYS A 144 -7.22 21.43 5.95
CA CYS A 144 -8.68 21.21 5.88
C CYS A 144 -9.18 21.01 4.42
N LEU A 145 -8.61 20.04 3.72
CA LEU A 145 -8.81 19.86 2.27
C LEU A 145 -10.10 19.14 1.87
N ASP A 146 -10.94 18.74 2.82
CA ASP A 146 -12.13 17.92 2.55
C ASP A 146 -13.13 18.62 1.61
N ASP A 147 -13.43 19.90 1.87
CA ASP A 147 -14.35 20.68 1.03
C ASP A 147 -13.76 20.94 -0.37
N ALA A 148 -12.46 21.18 -0.46
CA ALA A 148 -11.77 21.41 -1.73
C ALA A 148 -11.77 20.14 -2.59
N ALA A 149 -11.60 18.97 -1.97
CA ALA A 149 -11.58 17.69 -2.66
C ALA A 149 -12.95 17.28 -3.22
N GLN A 150 -14.06 17.79 -2.68
CA GLN A 150 -15.39 17.55 -3.26
C GLN A 150 -15.61 18.27 -4.60
N GLN A 151 -14.83 19.34 -4.84
CA GLN A 151 -14.95 20.20 -6.02
C GLN A 151 -13.85 19.93 -7.05
N ASP A 152 -12.72 19.35 -6.63
CA ASP A 152 -11.55 19.10 -7.48
C ASP A 152 -11.27 17.58 -7.58
N SER A 153 -11.55 17.02 -8.76
CA SER A 153 -11.34 15.59 -9.00
C SER A 153 -9.87 15.17 -8.98
N ASP A 154 -8.96 16.06 -9.36
CA ASP A 154 -7.52 15.77 -9.33
C ASP A 154 -7.00 15.70 -7.89
N LEU A 155 -7.50 16.60 -7.03
CA LEU A 155 -7.22 16.55 -5.59
C LEU A 155 -7.80 15.28 -4.94
N ALA A 156 -9.04 14.89 -5.30
CA ALA A 156 -9.64 13.65 -4.81
C ALA A 156 -8.79 12.41 -5.16
N ILE A 157 -8.25 12.34 -6.38
CA ILE A 157 -7.33 11.25 -6.79
C ILE A 157 -6.07 11.22 -5.91
N LEU A 158 -5.49 12.38 -5.62
CA LEU A 158 -4.33 12.50 -4.75
C LEU A 158 -4.65 12.04 -3.32
N LEU A 159 -5.80 12.42 -2.77
CA LEU A 159 -6.22 12.00 -1.43
C LEU A 159 -6.57 10.50 -1.37
N ASP A 160 -7.17 9.95 -2.42
CA ASP A 160 -7.42 8.50 -2.54
C ASP A 160 -6.11 7.71 -2.60
N TRP A 161 -5.06 8.27 -3.21
CA TRP A 161 -3.72 7.68 -3.17
C TRP A 161 -3.17 7.63 -1.73
N VAL A 162 -3.29 8.72 -0.98
CA VAL A 162 -2.88 8.75 0.44
C VAL A 162 -3.69 7.75 1.27
N TYR A 163 -5.02 7.73 1.09
CA TYR A 163 -5.93 6.87 1.84
C TYR A 163 -5.62 5.39 1.61
N TYR A 164 -5.34 4.99 0.36
CA TYR A 164 -4.95 3.61 0.08
C TYR A 164 -3.71 3.17 0.86
N HIS A 165 -2.65 4.00 0.86
CA HIS A 165 -1.42 3.70 1.58
C HIS A 165 -1.62 3.67 3.10
N ASP A 166 -2.44 4.57 3.65
CA ASP A 166 -2.82 4.58 5.06
C ASP A 166 -3.53 3.28 5.49
N VAL A 167 -4.52 2.86 4.70
CA VAL A 167 -5.31 1.66 5.00
C VAL A 167 -4.44 0.40 5.01
N VAL A 168 -3.53 0.27 4.04
CA VAL A 168 -2.64 -0.89 3.98
C VAL A 168 -1.57 -0.85 5.07
N ALA A 169 -1.08 0.33 5.47
CA ALA A 169 -0.19 0.46 6.62
C ALA A 169 -0.85 -0.08 7.91
N ARG A 170 -2.12 0.27 8.13
CA ARG A 170 -2.92 -0.19 9.29
C ARG A 170 -3.14 -1.70 9.35
N PHE A 171 -3.03 -2.41 8.23
CA PHE A 171 -3.03 -3.87 8.24
C PHE A 171 -1.81 -4.45 8.97
N ALA A 172 -0.61 -3.93 8.67
CA ALA A 172 0.64 -4.49 9.20
C ALA A 172 0.93 -4.04 10.64
N GLU A 173 0.43 -2.89 11.05
CA GLU A 173 0.63 -2.28 12.38
C GLU A 173 0.37 -3.22 13.58
N PRO A 174 -0.81 -3.87 13.70
CA PRO A 174 -1.12 -4.72 14.85
C PRO A 174 -0.22 -5.96 14.94
N HIS A 175 0.38 -6.38 13.82
CA HIS A 175 1.29 -7.53 13.75
C HIS A 175 2.76 -7.15 13.97
N TRP A 176 3.13 -5.90 13.71
CA TRP A 176 4.49 -5.41 13.89
C TRP A 176 4.81 -5.12 15.37
N HIS A 177 3.89 -4.47 16.09
CA HIS A 177 4.08 -4.09 17.48
C HIS A 177 3.52 -5.15 18.45
N LYS A 178 4.27 -6.23 18.69
CA LYS A 178 3.98 -7.15 19.81
C LYS A 178 4.16 -6.39 21.14
N GLY A 179 3.06 -6.02 21.78
CA GLY A 179 3.05 -5.63 23.20
C GLY A 179 3.60 -4.25 23.57
N ALA A 180 3.91 -3.35 22.62
CA ALA A 180 4.22 -1.97 22.96
C ALA A 180 2.93 -1.23 23.35
N ALA A 181 2.77 -0.95 24.65
CA ALA A 181 1.93 0.16 25.09
C ALA A 181 2.55 1.46 24.54
N GLU A 182 1.70 2.35 24.03
CA GLU A 182 2.04 3.76 23.77
C GLU A 182 3.03 4.03 22.61
N GLY A 183 2.64 3.64 21.39
CA GLY A 183 2.94 4.49 20.24
C GLY A 183 1.77 5.47 20.04
N THR A 184 2.03 6.73 19.72
CA THR A 184 0.97 7.64 19.28
C THR A 184 0.24 6.97 18.11
N PRO A 185 -1.08 6.71 18.19
CA PRO A 185 -1.81 6.13 17.09
C PRO A 185 -1.57 6.98 15.85
N MET A 186 -1.20 6.32 14.75
CA MET A 186 -1.05 7.03 13.48
C MET A 186 -2.36 7.80 13.22
N PRO A 187 -2.31 9.11 12.91
CA PRO A 187 -3.52 9.88 12.61
C PRO A 187 -4.37 9.13 11.58
N ARG A 188 -5.69 9.04 11.67
CA ARG A 188 -6.44 8.32 10.62
C ARG A 188 -6.92 9.32 9.58
N ILE A 189 -6.73 9.03 8.30
CA ILE A 189 -7.42 9.75 7.22
C ILE A 189 -8.70 9.01 6.91
N ARG A 190 -9.80 9.75 6.78
CA ARG A 190 -11.03 9.26 6.17
C ARG A 190 -11.16 9.92 4.80
N ALA A 191 -11.25 9.12 3.75
CA ALA A 191 -11.60 9.64 2.43
C ALA A 191 -13.10 9.99 2.43
N GLU A 192 -13.44 11.22 2.83
CA GLU A 192 -14.82 11.72 2.79
C GLU A 192 -15.19 12.27 1.40
N ALA A 193 -14.20 12.80 0.66
CA ALA A 193 -14.35 13.29 -0.70
C ALA A 193 -13.63 12.36 -1.68
N SER A 194 -14.37 11.42 -2.27
CA SER A 194 -13.87 10.53 -3.33
C SER A 194 -14.88 10.43 -4.46
N HIS A 195 -14.39 10.59 -5.70
CA HIS A 195 -15.18 10.38 -6.93
C HIS A 195 -14.97 8.98 -7.52
N THR A 196 -14.32 8.09 -6.78
CA THR A 196 -14.06 6.71 -7.18
C THR A 196 -15.36 5.92 -7.35
N ALA A 197 -15.42 5.07 -8.38
CA ALA A 197 -16.55 4.17 -8.57
C ALA A 197 -16.79 3.26 -7.33
N PRO A 198 -18.05 3.02 -6.93
CA PRO A 198 -18.37 2.39 -5.64
C PRO A 198 -17.63 1.07 -5.33
N PRO A 199 -17.39 0.13 -6.27
CA PRO A 199 -16.73 -1.13 -5.92
C PRO A 199 -15.30 -0.95 -5.40
N ALA A 200 -14.53 -0.02 -5.98
CA ALA A 200 -13.14 0.20 -5.59
C ALA A 200 -13.04 0.97 -4.27
N LEU A 201 -13.82 2.05 -4.11
CA LEU A 201 -13.84 2.82 -2.87
C LEU A 201 -14.34 1.98 -1.69
N LEU A 202 -15.45 1.25 -1.89
CA LEU A 202 -16.03 0.40 -0.86
C LEU A 202 -15.05 -0.70 -0.43
N THR A 203 -14.27 -1.27 -1.36
CA THR A 203 -13.25 -2.27 -1.03
C THR A 203 -12.22 -1.72 -0.04
N ILE A 204 -11.72 -0.51 -0.26
CA ILE A 204 -10.73 0.11 0.64
C ILE A 204 -11.36 0.57 1.95
N GLN A 205 -12.60 1.08 1.92
CA GLN A 205 -13.34 1.43 3.14
C GLN A 205 -13.60 0.21 4.03
N LEU A 206 -13.95 -0.93 3.45
CA LEU A 206 -14.15 -2.17 4.21
C LEU A 206 -12.83 -2.72 4.75
N LEU A 207 -11.72 -2.58 4.00
CA LEU A 207 -10.39 -2.92 4.52
C LEU A 207 -10.00 -2.01 5.70
N SER A 208 -10.36 -0.72 5.64
CA SER A 208 -10.19 0.23 6.76
C SER A 208 -10.98 -0.21 8.00
N GLU A 209 -12.28 -0.51 7.84
CA GLU A 209 -13.14 -1.03 8.92
C GLU A 209 -12.55 -2.32 9.52
N LEU A 210 -12.02 -3.21 8.67
CA LEU A 210 -11.38 -4.46 9.09
C LEU A 210 -10.12 -4.23 9.92
N CYS A 211 -9.21 -3.36 9.46
CA CYS A 211 -7.98 -3.06 10.21
C CYS A 211 -8.28 -2.44 11.58
N ASP A 212 -9.29 -1.56 11.64
CA ASP A 212 -9.73 -0.94 12.89
C ASP A 212 -10.34 -1.97 13.84
N ALA A 213 -11.15 -2.92 13.32
CA ALA A 213 -11.72 -4.00 14.11
C ALA A 213 -10.64 -4.91 14.73
N VAL A 214 -9.63 -5.31 13.95
CA VAL A 214 -8.53 -6.16 14.44
C VAL A 214 -7.69 -5.47 15.52
N SER A 215 -7.59 -4.14 15.42
CA SER A 215 -6.84 -3.31 16.35
C SER A 215 -7.58 -3.02 17.66
N ALA A 216 -8.93 -3.12 17.67
CA ALA A 216 -9.78 -2.66 18.76
C ALA A 216 -9.65 -3.42 20.11
N ARG A 217 -8.91 -4.54 20.18
CA ARG A 217 -8.65 -5.37 21.39
C ARG A 217 -9.84 -5.38 22.38
N PRO A 218 -10.96 -6.04 22.05
CA PRO A 218 -12.19 -5.97 22.82
C PRO A 218 -12.04 -6.53 24.25
N THR A 219 -12.66 -5.86 25.21
CA THR A 219 -12.80 -6.36 26.59
C THR A 219 -13.89 -7.44 26.67
N PRO A 220 -13.93 -8.27 27.74
CA PRO A 220 -14.98 -9.27 27.91
C PRO A 220 -16.41 -8.68 27.86
N ALA A 221 -16.59 -7.44 28.32
CA ALA A 221 -17.88 -6.75 28.32
C ALA A 221 -18.40 -6.45 26.91
N ASN A 222 -17.51 -6.11 25.97
CA ASN A 222 -17.89 -5.68 24.61
C ASN A 222 -17.66 -6.79 23.56
N MET A 223 -17.30 -8.00 23.99
CA MET A 223 -16.94 -9.11 23.11
C MET A 223 -18.11 -9.52 22.19
N ASN A 224 -19.34 -9.50 22.69
CA ASN A 224 -20.51 -9.89 21.90
C ASN A 224 -20.86 -8.84 20.81
N ASP A 225 -20.69 -7.56 21.14
CA ASP A 225 -20.88 -6.46 20.18
C ASP A 225 -19.80 -6.50 19.11
N HIS A 226 -18.55 -6.73 19.51
CA HIS A 226 -17.44 -6.92 18.58
C HIS A 226 -17.71 -8.10 17.64
N LYS A 227 -18.13 -9.25 18.16
CA LYS A 227 -18.51 -10.42 17.35
C LYS A 227 -19.65 -10.11 16.37
N SER A 228 -20.64 -9.33 16.80
CA SER A 228 -21.76 -8.90 15.94
C SER A 228 -21.28 -7.98 14.82
N TYR A 229 -20.39 -7.04 15.14
CA TYR A 229 -19.77 -6.16 14.17
C TYR A 229 -18.93 -6.93 13.13
N LEU A 230 -18.14 -7.93 13.54
CA LEU A 230 -17.37 -8.77 12.61
C LEU A 230 -18.29 -9.53 11.64
N LYS A 231 -19.46 -10.00 12.08
CA LYS A 231 -20.45 -10.65 11.20
C LYS A 231 -21.04 -9.66 10.18
N ILE A 232 -21.31 -8.42 10.59
CA ILE A 232 -21.79 -7.37 9.68
C ILE A 232 -20.70 -7.06 8.64
N LEU A 233 -19.46 -6.91 9.08
CA LEU A 233 -18.34 -6.63 8.21
C LEU A 233 -18.10 -7.74 7.19
N ASP A 234 -18.15 -8.99 7.63
CA ASP A 234 -18.09 -10.17 6.77
C ASP A 234 -19.21 -10.15 5.69
N TRP A 235 -20.46 -9.88 6.10
CA TRP A 235 -21.56 -9.72 5.16
C TRP A 235 -21.31 -8.58 4.17
N LYS A 236 -20.87 -7.40 4.62
CA LYS A 236 -20.55 -6.27 3.72
C LYS A 236 -19.47 -6.65 2.71
N ILE A 237 -18.38 -7.30 3.14
CA ILE A 237 -17.29 -7.72 2.27
C ILE A 237 -17.79 -8.70 1.21
N ARG A 238 -18.62 -9.68 1.57
CA ARG A 238 -19.19 -10.63 0.59
C ARG A 238 -20.10 -9.98 -0.44
N ASN A 239 -20.72 -8.86 -0.11
CA ASN A 239 -21.68 -8.17 -0.96
C ASN A 239 -21.11 -6.90 -1.63
N ILE A 240 -19.78 -6.82 -1.82
CA ILE A 240 -19.18 -5.79 -2.67
C ILE A 240 -19.74 -5.97 -4.11
N PRO A 241 -20.36 -4.94 -4.71
CA PRO A 241 -21.05 -5.07 -5.99
C PRO A 241 -20.04 -5.26 -7.12
N MET A 242 -19.91 -6.51 -7.60
CA MET A 242 -19.02 -6.84 -8.73
C MET A 242 -19.66 -6.55 -10.10
N GLU A 243 -20.98 -6.45 -10.15
CA GLU A 243 -21.77 -6.28 -11.39
C GLU A 243 -21.62 -4.87 -11.99
N ALA A 244 -21.26 -3.87 -11.19
CA ALA A 244 -21.01 -2.50 -11.66
C ALA A 244 -19.70 -2.35 -12.46
N ILE A 245 -18.94 -3.44 -12.64
CA ILE A 245 -17.62 -3.49 -13.29
C ILE A 245 -17.75 -4.06 -14.72
N MET A 246 -18.97 -4.27 -15.24
CA MET A 246 -19.20 -4.88 -16.56
C MET A 246 -18.59 -4.12 -17.76
N ASP A 247 -18.17 -2.87 -17.58
CA ASP A 247 -17.47 -2.07 -18.61
C ASP A 247 -15.93 -2.04 -18.42
N ASN A 248 -15.41 -2.77 -17.42
CA ASN A 248 -14.00 -2.76 -17.03
C ASN A 248 -13.27 -4.04 -17.46
N SER A 249 -11.95 -3.91 -17.67
CA SER A 249 -11.10 -5.04 -18.05
C SER A 249 -11.17 -6.20 -17.03
N MET A 250 -11.06 -7.44 -17.51
CA MET A 250 -10.96 -8.66 -16.67
C MET A 250 -9.91 -8.54 -15.55
N HIS A 251 -8.87 -7.72 -15.74
CA HIS A 251 -7.83 -7.46 -14.75
C HIS A 251 -8.36 -6.69 -13.52
N ALA A 252 -9.23 -5.70 -13.74
CA ALA A 252 -9.86 -4.92 -12.67
C ALA A 252 -10.82 -5.78 -11.84
N LEU A 253 -11.59 -6.65 -12.51
CA LEU A 253 -12.46 -7.64 -11.86
C LEU A 253 -11.66 -8.56 -10.95
N PHE A 254 -10.59 -9.18 -11.47
CA PHE A 254 -9.73 -10.03 -10.65
C PHE A 254 -9.09 -9.27 -9.49
N THR A 255 -8.67 -8.02 -9.70
CA THR A 255 -8.08 -7.20 -8.63
C THR A 255 -9.04 -7.00 -7.47
N ILE A 256 -10.29 -6.60 -7.74
CA ILE A 256 -11.29 -6.39 -6.69
C ILE A 256 -11.64 -7.72 -6.02
N GLU A 257 -11.79 -8.79 -6.80
CA GLU A 257 -12.11 -10.12 -6.29
C GLU A 257 -11.02 -10.70 -5.37
N VAL A 258 -9.74 -10.56 -5.73
CA VAL A 258 -8.65 -11.02 -4.85
C VAL A 258 -8.54 -10.18 -3.58
N PHE A 259 -8.85 -8.87 -3.63
CA PHE A 259 -8.96 -8.05 -2.42
C PHE A 259 -10.09 -8.52 -1.51
N GLN A 260 -11.26 -8.80 -2.08
CA GLN A 260 -12.41 -9.33 -1.36
C GLN A 260 -12.05 -10.65 -0.67
N LEU A 261 -11.46 -11.60 -1.41
CA LEU A 261 -11.04 -12.89 -0.86
C LEU A 261 -9.98 -12.74 0.23
N ALA A 262 -8.99 -11.86 0.03
CA ALA A 262 -7.98 -11.56 1.04
C ALA A 262 -8.60 -11.00 2.33
N MET A 263 -9.53 -10.04 2.24
CA MET A 263 -10.24 -9.51 3.40
C MET A 263 -11.03 -10.59 4.15
N LEU A 264 -11.73 -11.48 3.43
CA LEU A 264 -12.50 -12.57 4.05
C LEU A 264 -11.59 -13.60 4.73
N VAL A 265 -10.47 -13.97 4.10
CA VAL A 265 -9.49 -14.89 4.68
C VAL A 265 -8.83 -14.27 5.91
N TYR A 266 -8.42 -13.00 5.82
CA TYR A 266 -7.82 -12.28 6.94
C TYR A 266 -8.79 -12.15 8.11
N LEU A 267 -10.02 -11.69 7.86
CA LEU A 267 -11.08 -11.54 8.86
C LEU A 267 -11.36 -12.85 9.59
N ASN A 268 -11.53 -13.95 8.86
CA ASN A 268 -11.77 -15.26 9.48
C ASN A 268 -10.53 -15.75 10.26
N GLY A 269 -9.32 -15.52 9.73
CA GLY A 269 -8.07 -15.90 10.40
C GLY A 269 -7.89 -15.21 11.75
N VAL A 270 -8.01 -13.89 11.80
CA VAL A 270 -7.82 -13.10 13.03
C VAL A 270 -8.99 -13.19 14.01
N SER A 271 -10.18 -13.53 13.54
CA SER A 271 -11.35 -13.79 14.40
C SER A 271 -11.33 -15.19 15.02
N GLY A 272 -10.39 -16.05 14.60
CA GLY A 272 -10.36 -17.46 14.99
C GLY A 272 -11.70 -18.15 14.71
N ASN A 273 -12.18 -18.95 15.67
CA ASN A 273 -13.44 -19.69 15.51
C ASN A 273 -14.71 -18.84 15.77
N MET A 274 -14.62 -17.52 15.99
CA MET A 274 -15.80 -16.72 16.35
C MET A 274 -16.89 -16.71 15.27
N LEU A 275 -16.51 -16.83 14.00
CA LEU A 275 -17.45 -16.79 12.86
C LEU A 275 -17.92 -18.19 12.42
N ASN A 276 -17.28 -19.28 12.87
CA ASN A 276 -17.58 -20.67 12.47
C ASN A 276 -17.64 -20.89 10.94
N GLN A 277 -16.65 -20.39 10.19
CA GLN A 277 -16.68 -20.40 8.71
C GLN A 277 -15.55 -21.19 8.05
N VAL A 278 -14.93 -22.14 8.73
CA VAL A 278 -13.75 -22.89 8.24
C VAL A 278 -13.92 -23.38 6.78
N ASN A 279 -15.06 -24.00 6.47
CA ASN A 279 -15.33 -24.51 5.11
C ASN A 279 -15.44 -23.38 4.06
N LYS A 280 -16.04 -22.24 4.41
CA LYS A 280 -16.15 -21.08 3.50
C LYS A 280 -14.79 -20.44 3.30
N THR A 281 -13.97 -20.33 4.35
CA THR A 281 -12.60 -19.84 4.26
C THR A 281 -11.79 -20.69 3.29
N GLN A 282 -11.90 -22.03 3.36
CA GLN A 282 -11.22 -22.90 2.40
C GLN A 282 -11.71 -22.67 0.96
N GLN A 283 -13.01 -22.52 0.73
CA GLN A 283 -13.55 -22.17 -0.59
C GLN A 283 -13.01 -20.83 -1.12
N HIS A 284 -12.86 -19.83 -0.24
CA HIS A 284 -12.27 -18.55 -0.59
C HIS A 284 -10.79 -18.68 -0.98
N ILE A 285 -10.03 -19.51 -0.25
CA ILE A 285 -8.63 -19.83 -0.55
C ILE A 285 -8.53 -20.53 -1.92
N ASP A 286 -9.29 -21.61 -2.13
CA ASP A 286 -9.26 -22.38 -3.38
C ASP A 286 -9.60 -21.49 -4.59
N LYS A 287 -10.61 -20.61 -4.43
CA LYS A 287 -10.99 -19.63 -5.44
C LYS A 287 -9.86 -18.63 -5.72
N ALA A 288 -9.18 -18.13 -4.69
CA ALA A 288 -8.05 -17.21 -4.84
C ALA A 288 -6.91 -17.84 -5.65
N PHE A 289 -6.52 -19.09 -5.36
CA PHE A 289 -5.49 -19.79 -6.12
C PHE A 289 -5.90 -20.07 -7.58
N SER A 290 -7.19 -20.34 -7.82
CA SER A 290 -7.74 -20.42 -9.19
C SER A 290 -7.63 -19.09 -9.94
N ILE A 291 -7.84 -17.95 -9.27
CA ILE A 291 -7.65 -16.62 -9.87
C ILE A 291 -6.16 -16.35 -10.11
N PHE A 292 -5.28 -16.63 -9.15
CA PHE A 292 -3.84 -16.39 -9.26
C PHE A 292 -3.21 -17.13 -10.46
N SER A 293 -3.65 -18.36 -10.75
CA SER A 293 -3.15 -19.12 -11.91
C SER A 293 -3.56 -18.51 -13.26
N ARG A 294 -4.64 -17.72 -13.30
CA ARG A 294 -5.18 -17.11 -14.53
C ARG A 294 -4.82 -15.63 -14.69
N MET A 295 -4.59 -14.92 -13.59
CA MET A 295 -4.32 -13.48 -13.58
C MET A 295 -2.92 -13.21 -14.09
N SER A 296 -2.76 -12.40 -15.15
CA SER A 296 -1.44 -12.14 -15.77
C SER A 296 -0.46 -11.40 -14.84
N SER A 297 -0.95 -10.48 -14.02
CA SER A 297 -0.16 -9.72 -13.05
C SER A 297 -1.05 -9.21 -11.93
N CYS A 298 -0.49 -9.01 -10.74
CA CYS A 298 -1.19 -8.40 -9.61
C CYS A 298 -0.24 -7.46 -8.87
N TYR A 299 -0.38 -6.16 -9.10
CA TYR A 299 0.53 -5.12 -8.57
C TYR A 299 0.31 -4.80 -7.09
N ARG A 300 -0.79 -5.27 -6.50
CA ARG A 300 -1.17 -4.99 -5.12
C ARG A 300 -0.62 -6.09 -4.23
N GLN A 301 0.27 -5.73 -3.32
CA GLN A 301 1.00 -6.73 -2.52
C GLN A 301 0.16 -7.34 -1.39
N PHE A 302 -0.80 -6.59 -0.85
CA PHE A 302 -1.65 -7.01 0.28
C PHE A 302 -2.39 -8.34 0.01
N PRO A 303 -3.15 -8.51 -1.09
CA PRO A 303 -3.84 -9.77 -1.36
C PRO A 303 -2.87 -10.94 -1.57
N ILE A 304 -1.75 -10.70 -2.26
CA ILE A 304 -0.73 -11.73 -2.49
C ILE A 304 -0.15 -12.20 -1.17
N PHE A 305 0.14 -11.28 -0.24
CA PHE A 305 0.66 -11.62 1.07
C PHE A 305 -0.37 -12.43 1.88
N VAL A 306 -1.58 -11.90 2.06
CA VAL A 306 -2.62 -12.56 2.88
C VAL A 306 -3.00 -13.94 2.36
N LEU A 307 -3.23 -14.07 1.04
CA LEU A 307 -3.63 -15.34 0.42
C LEU A 307 -2.43 -16.28 0.26
N GLY A 308 -1.23 -15.75 0.01
CA GLY A 308 -0.01 -16.53 -0.06
C GLY A 308 0.39 -17.17 1.27
N CYS A 309 0.07 -16.55 2.40
CA CYS A 309 0.21 -17.15 3.73
C CYS A 309 -0.60 -18.45 3.92
N GLU A 310 -1.60 -18.69 3.05
CA GLU A 310 -2.42 -19.91 3.06
C GLU A 310 -1.93 -20.99 2.08
N ALA A 311 -0.78 -20.81 1.43
CA ALA A 311 -0.16 -21.82 0.58
C ALA A 311 0.44 -22.98 1.41
N ARG A 312 -0.33 -24.06 1.57
CA ARG A 312 0.06 -25.26 2.35
C ARG A 312 0.82 -26.30 1.54
N ARG A 313 0.78 -26.20 0.22
CA ARG A 313 1.38 -27.17 -0.71
C ARG A 313 2.35 -26.50 -1.67
N ASP A 314 3.29 -27.26 -2.20
CA ASP A 314 4.32 -26.74 -3.11
C ASP A 314 3.74 -26.17 -4.41
N ASP A 315 2.64 -26.73 -4.94
CA ASP A 315 1.98 -26.19 -6.13
C ASP A 315 1.29 -24.84 -5.86
N GLN A 316 0.73 -24.65 -4.67
CA GLN A 316 0.18 -23.37 -4.23
C GLN A 316 1.30 -22.34 -4.06
N ARG A 317 2.41 -22.72 -3.40
CA ARG A 317 3.59 -21.86 -3.24
C ARG A 317 4.16 -21.46 -4.61
N ALA A 318 4.26 -22.41 -5.54
CA ALA A 318 4.68 -22.17 -6.91
C ALA A 318 3.73 -21.20 -7.64
N THR A 319 2.41 -21.36 -7.49
CA THR A 319 1.42 -20.45 -8.08
C THR A 319 1.61 -18.99 -7.61
N VAL A 320 1.89 -18.79 -6.33
CA VAL A 320 2.14 -17.46 -5.76
C VAL A 320 3.45 -16.87 -6.29
N LEU A 321 4.53 -17.65 -6.29
CA LEU A 321 5.83 -17.21 -6.78
C LEU A 321 5.80 -16.91 -8.29
N ASP A 322 5.06 -17.70 -9.06
CA ASP A 322 4.84 -17.49 -10.48
C ASP A 322 4.07 -16.18 -10.75
N LEU A 323 2.98 -15.90 -10.03
CA LEU A 323 2.26 -14.63 -10.15
C LEU A 323 3.16 -13.43 -9.82
N MET A 324 4.00 -13.53 -8.79
CA MET A 324 4.98 -12.50 -8.45
C MET A 324 5.99 -12.30 -9.58
N ALA A 325 6.52 -13.38 -10.15
CA ALA A 325 7.47 -13.32 -11.26
C ALA A 325 6.85 -12.71 -12.53
N ARG A 326 5.63 -13.11 -12.90
CA ARG A 326 4.88 -12.51 -14.01
C ARG A 326 4.62 -11.03 -13.78
N THR A 327 4.30 -10.63 -12.55
CA THR A 327 4.11 -9.22 -12.20
C THR A 327 5.43 -8.44 -12.29
N GLU A 328 6.54 -8.97 -11.78
CA GLU A 328 7.88 -8.34 -11.85
C GLU A 328 8.45 -8.23 -13.28
N SER A 329 7.93 -9.02 -14.24
CA SER A 329 8.34 -8.92 -15.64
C SER A 329 7.88 -7.61 -16.32
N SER A 330 6.90 -6.91 -15.74
CA SER A 330 6.43 -5.61 -16.24
C SER A 330 7.38 -4.48 -15.85
N SER A 331 7.68 -3.58 -16.79
CA SER A 331 8.50 -2.39 -16.53
C SER A 331 7.88 -1.41 -15.55
N SER A 332 6.58 -1.52 -15.26
CA SER A 332 5.86 -0.70 -14.28
C SER A 332 5.82 -1.35 -12.89
N SER A 333 6.45 -2.50 -12.70
CA SER A 333 6.36 -3.25 -11.46
C SER A 333 7.38 -2.80 -10.43
N ARG A 334 6.97 -2.77 -9.17
CA ARG A 334 7.87 -2.65 -8.02
C ARG A 334 8.36 -4.02 -7.58
N SER A 335 9.49 -4.06 -6.89
CA SER A 335 10.02 -5.35 -6.40
C SER A 335 9.07 -6.00 -5.40
N PHE A 336 8.83 -7.30 -5.59
CA PHE A 336 8.11 -8.17 -4.66
C PHE A 336 9.04 -8.86 -3.65
N ARG A 337 10.32 -8.48 -3.63
CA ARG A 337 11.34 -9.12 -2.79
C ARG A 337 10.96 -9.15 -1.32
N HIS A 338 10.40 -8.07 -0.78
CA HIS A 338 10.00 -8.04 0.64
C HIS A 338 8.85 -9.03 0.91
N VAL A 339 7.79 -9.01 0.11
CA VAL A 339 6.67 -9.96 0.21
C VAL A 339 7.16 -11.39 0.09
N ARG A 340 8.09 -11.66 -0.84
CA ARG A 340 8.68 -13.00 -1.04
C ARG A 340 9.36 -13.49 0.24
N VAL A 341 10.18 -12.66 0.86
CA VAL A 341 10.86 -12.99 2.12
C VAL A 341 9.86 -13.23 3.25
N LEU A 342 8.82 -12.41 3.36
CA LEU A 342 7.79 -12.59 4.40
C LEU A 342 7.02 -13.90 4.19
N LEU A 343 6.58 -14.20 2.96
CA LEU A 343 5.87 -15.43 2.62
C LEU A 343 6.73 -16.68 2.90
N GLN A 344 7.99 -16.67 2.46
CA GLN A 344 8.92 -17.77 2.73
C GLN A 344 9.14 -17.97 4.23
N ALA A 345 9.17 -16.90 5.03
CA ALA A 345 9.26 -17.00 6.48
C ALA A 345 7.98 -17.54 7.13
N VAL A 346 6.80 -17.26 6.58
CA VAL A 346 5.54 -17.89 7.01
C VAL A 346 5.55 -19.38 6.68
N TRP A 347 5.88 -19.74 5.43
CA TRP A 347 5.92 -21.14 4.99
C TRP A 347 6.93 -21.97 5.79
N ALA A 348 8.11 -21.42 6.08
CA ALA A 348 9.10 -22.08 6.92
C ALA A 348 8.59 -22.32 8.36
N GLN A 349 7.79 -21.42 8.93
CA GLN A 349 7.17 -21.66 10.24
C GLN A 349 6.16 -22.80 10.19
N ASP A 350 5.33 -22.84 9.15
CA ASP A 350 4.33 -23.88 8.96
C ASP A 350 4.97 -25.26 8.75
N ASP A 351 6.12 -25.32 8.07
CA ASP A 351 6.86 -26.56 7.84
C ASP A 351 7.58 -27.10 9.09
N LEU A 352 7.90 -26.22 10.05
CA LEU A 352 8.68 -26.56 11.25
C LEU A 352 7.83 -26.87 12.49
N ILE A 353 6.57 -26.41 12.57
CA ILE A 353 5.76 -26.50 13.79
C ILE A 353 4.71 -27.62 13.71
N GLU A 354 4.93 -28.67 14.51
CA GLU A 354 3.96 -29.75 14.72
C GLU A 354 2.75 -29.23 15.53
N GLY A 355 1.53 -29.45 15.02
CA GLY A 355 0.27 -29.04 15.70
C GLY A 355 -0.32 -27.70 15.23
N GLY A 356 0.37 -26.98 14.34
CA GLY A 356 -0.13 -25.76 13.71
C GLY A 356 -0.09 -24.52 14.61
N ILE A 357 0.01 -23.35 13.99
CA ILE A 357 0.04 -22.04 14.66
C ILE A 357 -1.27 -21.33 14.32
N ASN A 358 -1.87 -20.64 15.30
CA ASN A 358 -3.02 -19.78 15.02
C ASN A 358 -2.64 -18.72 13.97
N TYR A 359 -3.56 -18.41 13.05
CA TYR A 359 -3.36 -17.45 11.98
C TYR A 359 -2.72 -16.13 12.43
N ARG A 360 -3.21 -15.53 13.53
CA ARG A 360 -2.68 -14.26 14.04
C ARG A 360 -1.23 -14.39 14.48
N ASP A 361 -0.92 -15.45 15.23
CA ASP A 361 0.44 -15.70 15.73
C ASP A 361 1.43 -15.92 14.58
N ARG A 362 1.02 -16.55 13.47
CA ARG A 362 1.85 -16.68 12.26
C ARG A 362 2.28 -15.33 11.71
N LEU A 363 1.30 -14.42 11.53
CA LEU A 363 1.56 -13.08 11.02
C LEU A 363 2.41 -12.28 12.01
N ASP A 364 2.05 -12.30 13.30
CA ASP A 364 2.79 -11.59 14.34
C ASP A 364 4.26 -12.06 14.41
N ASN A 365 4.51 -13.38 14.33
CA ASN A 365 5.86 -13.94 14.40
C ASN A 365 6.76 -13.55 13.22
N VAL A 366 6.20 -13.36 12.02
CA VAL A 366 6.95 -12.88 10.85
C VAL A 366 7.10 -11.37 10.89
N ILE A 367 5.99 -10.64 11.01
CA ILE A 367 5.97 -9.19 10.80
C ILE A 367 6.72 -8.46 11.93
N SER A 368 6.61 -8.92 13.19
CA SER A 368 7.39 -8.35 14.31
C SER A 368 8.92 -8.52 14.18
N ARG A 369 9.40 -9.35 13.24
CA ARG A 369 10.83 -9.53 12.96
C ARG A 369 11.37 -8.58 11.89
N CYS A 370 10.50 -7.76 11.31
CA CYS A 370 10.86 -6.73 10.34
C CYS A 370 11.45 -5.52 11.06
N GLY A 371 12.58 -5.02 10.58
CA GLY A 371 13.20 -3.79 11.12
C GLY A 371 12.34 -2.54 10.91
N ASN A 372 11.48 -2.55 9.89
CA ASN A 372 10.53 -1.48 9.55
C ASN A 372 9.16 -2.09 9.26
N LEU A 373 8.09 -1.30 9.43
CA LEU A 373 6.73 -1.71 9.06
C LEU A 373 6.68 -2.14 7.58
N PRO A 374 6.18 -3.35 7.26
CA PRO A 374 5.93 -3.75 5.88
C PRO A 374 4.86 -2.88 5.22
N THR A 375 5.12 -2.43 3.99
CA THR A 375 4.21 -1.53 3.27
C THR A 375 3.03 -2.25 2.64
N LEU A 376 3.28 -3.41 2.01
CA LEU A 376 2.28 -4.29 1.39
C LEU A 376 1.30 -3.61 0.41
N VAL A 377 1.59 -2.39 -0.07
CA VAL A 377 0.81 -1.66 -1.07
C VAL A 377 0.91 -2.25 -2.48
#